data_AF-A0A8T5SW41-F1
#
_entry.id   AF-A0A8T5SW41-F1
#
_cell.length_a   1.000
_cell.length_b   1.000
_cell.length_c   1.000
_cell.angle_alpha   90.00
_cell.angle_beta   90.00
_cell.angle_gamma   90.00
#
_symmetry.space_group_name_H-M   'P 1'
#
loop_
_entity.id
_entity.type
_entity.pdbx_description
1 polymer ?
#
loop_
_entity_poly.entity_id
_entity_poly.type
_entity_poly.pdbx_seq_one_letter_code
_entity_poly.pdbx_strand_id
1 'polypeptide(L)'
;ARTDCDNAAFKVVPETYDYLTSAAEDWVSDAIVPSVVHGAASYESWATDFKDTISLFVASGDVAGTQEALQGLCVDAGVCN
;
A
#
# COMPACT_ATOMS: atom_id res chain seq x y z
N ALA A 1 -17.00 1.61 2.60
CA ALA A 1 -16.70 1.60 1.15
C ALA A 1 -17.39 2.78 0.46
N ARG A 2 -16.83 3.26 -0.66
CA ARG A 2 -17.49 4.24 -1.55
C ARG A 2 -18.74 3.55 -2.13
N THR A 3 -19.94 4.02 -1.75
CA THR A 3 -21.22 3.41 -2.16
C THR A 3 -21.72 3.91 -3.51
N ASP A 4 -20.95 4.77 -4.18
CA ASP A 4 -21.29 5.46 -5.42
C ASP A 4 -20.58 4.86 -6.66
N CYS A 5 -20.10 3.62 -6.56
CA CYS A 5 -19.50 2.94 -7.71
C CYS A 5 -20.58 2.61 -8.76
N ASP A 6 -20.37 3.07 -9.99
CA ASP A 6 -21.24 2.78 -11.14
C ASP A 6 -20.48 1.92 -12.16
N ASN A 7 -20.74 0.61 -12.16
CA ASN A 7 -20.12 -0.32 -13.10
C ASN A 7 -20.44 0.02 -14.57
N ALA A 8 -21.54 0.71 -14.86
CA ALA A 8 -21.87 1.11 -16.22
C ALA A 8 -20.84 2.13 -16.78
N ALA A 9 -20.21 2.93 -15.91
CA ALA A 9 -19.18 3.88 -16.30
C ALA A 9 -17.94 3.19 -16.89
N PHE A 10 -17.63 1.95 -16.48
CA PHE A 10 -16.45 1.22 -16.98
C PHE A 10 -16.59 0.73 -18.42
N LYS A 11 -17.81 0.68 -18.97
CA LYS A 11 -18.06 0.21 -20.35
C LYS A 11 -17.41 1.11 -21.42
N VAL A 12 -17.01 2.33 -21.06
CA VAL A 12 -16.35 3.27 -21.98
C VAL A 12 -14.91 2.85 -22.33
N VAL A 13 -14.31 1.92 -21.56
CA VAL A 13 -12.99 1.35 -21.82
C VAL A 13 -13.08 -0.18 -21.80
N PRO A 14 -13.61 -0.80 -22.89
CA PRO A 14 -13.98 -2.22 -22.92
C PRO A 14 -12.86 -3.19 -22.53
N GLU A 15 -11.62 -2.87 -22.88
CA GLU A 15 -10.44 -3.67 -22.57
C GLU A 15 -10.13 -3.77 -21.07
N THR A 16 -10.69 -2.87 -20.25
CA THR A 16 -10.53 -2.87 -18.78
C THR A 16 -11.81 -3.20 -18.03
N TYR A 17 -12.93 -3.44 -18.73
CA TYR A 17 -14.26 -3.56 -18.11
C TYR A 17 -14.30 -4.66 -17.04
N ASP A 18 -13.81 -5.85 -17.37
CA ASP A 18 -13.82 -6.99 -16.44
C ASP A 18 -12.90 -6.71 -15.22
N TYR A 19 -11.73 -6.11 -15.47
CA TYR A 19 -10.78 -5.75 -14.41
C TYR A 19 -11.36 -4.71 -13.44
N LEU A 20 -11.95 -3.63 -13.97
CA LEU A 20 -12.52 -2.56 -13.14
C LEU A 20 -13.78 -3.02 -12.39
N THR A 21 -14.59 -3.88 -13.01
CA THR A 21 -15.76 -4.48 -12.36
C THR A 21 -15.33 -5.38 -11.20
N SER A 22 -14.34 -6.26 -11.41
CA SER A 22 -13.79 -7.10 -10.34
C SER A 22 -13.24 -6.26 -9.18
N ALA A 23 -12.46 -5.22 -9.47
CA ALA A 23 -11.91 -4.35 -8.43
C ALA A 23 -13.00 -3.58 -7.66
N ALA A 24 -14.09 -3.20 -8.31
CA ALA A 24 -15.23 -2.55 -7.68
C ALA A 24 -15.99 -3.50 -6.74
N GLU A 25 -16.12 -4.77 -7.11
CA GLU A 25 -16.71 -5.81 -6.24
C GLU A 25 -15.86 -6.00 -4.98
N ASP A 26 -14.55 -6.18 -5.13
CA ASP A 26 -13.61 -6.34 -4.00
C ASP A 26 -13.63 -5.11 -3.08
N TRP A 27 -13.71 -3.90 -3.63
CA TRP A 27 -13.77 -2.67 -2.84
C TRP A 27 -14.98 -2.58 -1.89
N VAL A 28 -16.08 -3.28 -2.22
CA VAL A 28 -17.29 -3.31 -1.39
C VAL A 28 -17.21 -4.38 -0.31
N SER A 29 -16.55 -5.51 -0.58
CA SER A 29 -16.49 -6.66 0.33
C SER A 29 -15.27 -6.68 1.24
N ASP A 30 -14.13 -6.18 0.76
CA ASP A 30 -12.84 -6.43 1.39
C ASP A 30 -12.49 -5.41 2.45
N ALA A 31 -11.60 -5.81 3.37
CA ALA A 31 -11.03 -4.91 4.36
C ALA A 31 -10.08 -3.92 3.66
N ILE A 32 -10.40 -2.63 3.75
CA ILE A 32 -9.55 -1.58 3.19
C ILE A 32 -8.41 -1.28 4.15
N VAL A 33 -7.19 -1.58 3.73
CA VAL A 33 -5.95 -1.24 4.44
C VAL A 33 -5.15 -0.17 3.67
N PRO A 34 -4.57 0.81 4.37
CA PRO A 34 -3.87 1.90 3.69
C PRO A 34 -2.49 1.45 3.16
N SER A 35 -2.14 1.91 1.96
CA SER A 35 -0.83 1.63 1.35
C SER A 35 0.27 2.56 1.89
N VAL A 36 1.38 1.97 2.31
CA VAL A 36 2.64 2.67 2.64
C VAL A 36 3.25 3.35 1.41
N VAL A 37 3.38 2.62 0.31
CA VAL A 37 4.11 3.06 -0.89
C VAL A 37 3.39 4.21 -1.60
N HIS A 38 2.06 4.19 -1.59
CA HIS A 38 1.21 5.22 -2.18
C HIS A 38 0.74 6.28 -1.17
N GLY A 39 1.37 6.37 0.00
CA GLY A 39 1.19 7.49 0.93
C GLY A 39 -0.07 7.47 1.80
N ALA A 40 -0.94 6.48 1.66
CA ALA A 40 -2.17 6.41 2.46
C ALA A 40 -1.90 6.04 3.93
N ALA A 41 -0.81 5.31 4.20
CA ALA A 41 -0.42 4.87 5.54
C ALA A 41 0.81 5.60 6.10
N SER A 42 1.31 6.63 5.41
CA SER A 42 2.63 7.20 5.69
C SER A 42 2.67 8.71 5.47
N TYR A 43 3.48 9.40 6.27
CA TYR A 43 3.97 10.73 5.94
C TYR A 43 5.24 10.62 5.10
N GLU A 44 5.57 11.68 4.35
CA GLU A 44 6.57 11.63 3.28
C GLU A 44 7.96 11.18 3.76
N SER A 45 8.45 11.69 4.90
CA SER A 45 9.77 11.29 5.39
C SER A 45 9.84 9.81 5.79
N TRP A 46 8.80 9.27 6.44
CA TRP A 46 8.75 7.83 6.74
C TRP A 46 8.70 6.97 5.47
N ALA A 47 7.99 7.41 4.43
CA ALA A 47 7.94 6.69 3.16
C ALA A 47 9.32 6.63 2.47
N THR A 48 10.15 7.66 2.64
CA THR A 48 11.54 7.68 2.15
C THR A 48 12.39 6.65 2.90
N ASP A 49 12.40 6.71 4.24
CA ASP A 49 13.20 5.80 5.06
C ASP A 49 12.81 4.33 4.87
N PHE A 50 11.50 4.07 4.71
CA PHE A 50 10.97 2.76 4.36
C PHE A 50 11.54 2.27 3.02
N LYS A 51 11.51 3.10 1.96
CA LYS A 51 12.02 2.74 0.63
C LYS A 51 13.52 2.48 0.64
N ASP A 52 14.28 3.26 1.40
CA ASP A 52 15.73 3.08 1.55
C ASP A 52 16.04 1.76 2.25
N THR A 53 15.31 1.43 3.32
CA THR A 53 15.42 0.16 4.05
C THR A 53 15.13 -1.04 3.13
N ILE A 54 14.07 -0.97 2.32
CA ILE A 54 13.75 -2.03 1.35
C ILE A 54 14.80 -2.10 0.22
N SER A 55 15.32 -0.97 -0.25
CA SER A 55 16.37 -0.94 -1.26
C SER A 55 17.66 -1.61 -0.76
N LEU A 56 18.02 -1.36 0.51
CA LEU A 56 19.15 -2.00 1.17
C LEU A 56 18.91 -3.51 1.33
N PHE A 57 17.69 -3.92 1.69
CA PHE A 57 17.33 -5.34 1.75
C PHE A 57 17.54 -6.05 0.41
N VAL A 58 17.04 -5.46 -0.68
CA VAL A 58 17.18 -6.03 -2.03
C VAL A 58 18.65 -6.24 -2.41
N ALA A 59 19.53 -5.32 -2.03
CA ALA A 59 20.96 -5.41 -2.31
C ALA A 59 21.71 -6.40 -1.39
N SER A 60 21.32 -6.49 -0.12
CA SER A 60 22.05 -7.25 0.90
C SER A 60 21.52 -8.67 1.14
N GLY A 61 20.22 -8.88 0.98
CA GLY A 61 19.51 -10.09 1.42
C GLY A 61 19.40 -10.24 2.94
N ASP A 62 19.78 -9.22 3.73
CA ASP A 62 19.77 -9.30 5.19
C ASP A 62 18.36 -9.10 5.76
N VAL A 63 17.67 -10.22 5.99
CA VAL A 63 16.32 -10.22 6.57
C VAL A 63 16.32 -9.66 7.99
N ALA A 64 17.28 -10.03 8.83
CA ALA A 64 17.28 -9.65 10.24
C ALA A 64 17.54 -8.16 10.41
N GLY A 65 18.57 -7.62 9.72
CA GLY A 65 18.87 -6.19 9.74
C GLY A 65 17.73 -5.35 9.17
N THR A 66 17.04 -5.85 8.14
CA THR A 66 15.86 -5.16 7.57
C THR A 66 14.71 -5.10 8.57
N GLN A 67 14.42 -6.21 9.27
CA GLN A 67 13.36 -6.25 10.27
C GLN A 67 13.66 -5.31 11.45
N GLU A 68 14.91 -5.28 11.92
CA GLU A 68 15.36 -4.37 12.97
C GLU A 68 15.20 -2.90 12.54
N ALA A 69 15.65 -2.56 11.33
CA ALA A 69 15.51 -1.21 10.79
C ALA A 69 14.03 -0.78 10.67
N LEU A 70 13.16 -1.64 10.13
CA LEU A 70 11.73 -1.34 10.01
C LEU A 70 11.04 -1.18 11.38
N GLN A 71 11.44 -1.95 12.39
CA GLN A 71 10.96 -1.75 13.77
C GLN A 71 11.41 -0.39 14.31
N GLY A 72 12.67 0.00 14.07
CA GLY A 72 13.20 1.31 14.43
C GLY A 72 12.36 2.45 13.85
N LEU A 73 12.04 2.39 12.56
CA LEU A 73 11.18 3.38 11.89
C LEU A 73 9.78 3.46 12.52
N CYS A 74 9.24 2.34 13.01
CA CYS A 74 7.94 2.34 13.69
C CYS A 74 7.99 3.07 15.04
N VAL A 75 9.08 2.88 15.79
CA VAL A 75 9.32 3.58 17.07
C VAL A 75 9.55 5.07 16.83
N ASP A 76 10.37 5.44 15.84
CA ASP A 76 10.66 6.84 15.49
C ASP A 76 9.40 7.58 15.03
N ALA A 77 8.48 6.88 14.35
CA ALA A 77 7.17 7.40 13.96
C ALA A 77 6.16 7.51 15.13
N GLY A 78 6.51 7.00 16.32
CA GLY A 78 5.63 6.96 17.49
C GLY A 78 4.45 5.98 17.36
N VAL A 79 4.57 4.98 16.49
CA VAL A 79 3.52 3.96 16.22
C VAL A 79 3.74 2.70 17.08
N CYS A 80 5.00 2.33 17.31
CA CYS A 80 5.39 1.15 18.10
C CYS A 80 6.14 1.54 19.39
N ASN A 81 6.21 0.59 20.34
CA ASN A 81 7.02 0.64 21.55
C ASN A 81 8.02 -0.52 21.59
#